data_AF-A0A968NS82-F1
#
_entry.id   AF-A0A968NS82-F1
#
_cell.length_a   1.000
_cell.length_b   1.000
_cell.length_c   1.000
_cell.angle_alpha   90.00
_cell.angle_beta   90.00
_cell.angle_gamma   90.00
#
_symmetry.space_group_name_H-M   'P 1'
#
loop_
_entity.id
_entity.type
_entity.pdbx_description
1 polymer ?
#
loop_
_entity_poly.entity_id
_entity_poly.type
_entity_poly.pdbx_seq_one_letter_code
_entity_poly.pdbx_strand_id
1 'polypeptide(L)'
;MVQDEIEEILRQRLGLDPNSIGSRIIARAVAQRQVACQIRDRAFYLKLLQISPQELNSLVEAVVVPETWFFRDKEPFVYLRNYLQEWRSNTSDVLRILSIPCSTGEEPYSIAMTLLDAGLSTHQFHIDAVDISQVALAKAKQAVYGNHSFRGVEERMIQRHFQKIKEGYEVRSIVRESVHFIRGNVLEPQFLVQKKYQIISVEIF
;
A
#
# COMPACT_ATOMS: atom_id res chain seq x y z
N MET A 1 -31.21 -7.53 -0.71
CA MET A 1 -30.89 -6.40 0.20
C MET A 1 -30.05 -5.39 -0.57
N VAL A 2 -30.03 -4.10 -0.20
CA VAL A 2 -29.28 -3.04 -0.94
C VAL A 2 -27.81 -3.40 -1.20
N GLN A 3 -27.20 -4.20 -0.32
CA GLN A 3 -25.84 -4.74 -0.49
C GLN A 3 -25.71 -5.60 -1.77
N ASP A 4 -26.67 -6.49 -2.03
CA ASP A 4 -26.64 -7.42 -3.16
C ASP A 4 -26.73 -6.67 -4.49
N GLU A 5 -27.48 -5.57 -4.54
CA GLU A 5 -27.59 -4.72 -5.73
C GLU A 5 -26.28 -3.99 -6.04
N ILE A 6 -25.56 -3.52 -5.01
CA ILE A 6 -24.23 -2.91 -5.19
C ILE A 6 -23.22 -3.95 -5.69
N GLU A 7 -23.27 -5.17 -5.15
CA GLU A 7 -22.41 -6.28 -5.58
C GLU A 7 -22.69 -6.66 -7.05
N GLU A 8 -23.94 -6.67 -7.49
CA GLU A 8 -24.31 -6.92 -8.89
C GLU A 8 -23.82 -5.79 -9.82
N ILE A 9 -23.94 -4.52 -9.41
CA ILE A 9 -23.38 -3.38 -10.17
C ILE A 9 -21.87 -3.54 -10.34
N LEU A 10 -21.15 -3.92 -9.28
CA LEU A 10 -19.71 -4.14 -9.33
C LEU A 10 -19.34 -5.33 -10.21
N ARG A 11 -20.10 -6.43 -10.15
CA ARG A 11 -19.92 -7.59 -11.03
C ARG A 11 -20.05 -7.21 -12.51
N GLN A 12 -21.08 -6.45 -12.87
CA GLN A 12 -21.29 -5.98 -14.23
C GLN A 12 -20.17 -5.03 -14.69
N ARG A 13 -19.63 -4.21 -13.78
CA ARG A 13 -18.58 -3.23 -14.10
C ARG A 13 -17.18 -3.83 -14.17
N LEU A 14 -16.85 -4.77 -13.30
CA LEU A 14 -15.52 -5.37 -13.15
C LEU A 14 -15.33 -6.62 -14.03
N GLY A 15 -16.42 -7.30 -14.41
CA GLY A 15 -16.33 -8.59 -15.10
C GLY A 15 -15.74 -9.71 -14.23
N LEU A 16 -15.64 -9.50 -12.92
CA LEU A 16 -15.14 -10.46 -11.95
C LEU A 16 -16.30 -10.96 -11.07
N ASP A 17 -16.25 -12.25 -10.71
CA ASP A 17 -17.22 -12.84 -9.79
C ASP A 17 -17.06 -12.23 -8.38
N PRO A 18 -18.14 -11.70 -7.75
CA PRO A 18 -18.12 -11.21 -6.37
C PRO A 18 -17.58 -12.22 -5.35
N ASN A 19 -17.71 -13.52 -5.61
CA ASN A 19 -17.15 -14.56 -4.77
C ASN A 19 -15.60 -14.55 -4.77
N SER A 20 -14.98 -14.04 -5.83
CA SER A 20 -13.52 -13.90 -5.96
C SER A 20 -12.97 -12.70 -5.18
N ILE A 21 -13.78 -11.66 -4.99
CA ILE A 21 -13.43 -10.45 -4.24
C ILE A 21 -13.83 -10.59 -2.76
N GLY A 22 -14.92 -11.29 -2.49
CA GLY A 22 -15.48 -11.48 -1.16
C GLY A 22 -16.37 -10.32 -0.73
N SER A 23 -17.63 -10.63 -0.39
CA SER A 23 -18.65 -9.65 0.05
C SER A 23 -18.18 -8.74 1.19
N ARG A 24 -17.28 -9.23 2.06
CA ARG A 24 -16.69 -8.44 3.16
C ARG A 24 -15.81 -7.28 2.67
N ILE A 25 -15.04 -7.48 1.61
CA ILE A 25 -14.20 -6.42 0.99
C ILE A 25 -15.11 -5.37 0.35
N ILE A 26 -16.16 -5.81 -0.36
CA ILE A 26 -17.13 -4.92 -0.99
C ILE A 26 -17.88 -4.09 0.06
N ALA A 27 -18.42 -4.73 1.10
CA ALA A 27 -19.14 -4.04 2.18
C ALA A 27 -18.27 -2.97 2.87
N ARG A 28 -16.97 -3.24 3.01
CA ARG A 28 -15.99 -2.31 3.58
C ARG A 28 -15.68 -1.16 2.64
N ALA A 29 -15.44 -1.42 1.36
CA ALA A 29 -15.22 -0.39 0.35
C ALA A 29 -16.45 0.54 0.24
N VAL A 30 -17.66 -0.02 0.26
CA VAL A 30 -18.92 0.74 0.32
C VAL A 30 -18.96 1.64 1.55
N ALA A 31 -18.65 1.12 2.74
CA ALA A 31 -18.65 1.93 3.96
C ALA A 31 -17.62 3.09 3.90
N GLN A 32 -16.43 2.84 3.35
CA GLN A 32 -15.41 3.88 3.18
C GLN A 32 -15.88 4.99 2.23
N ARG A 33 -16.49 4.61 1.09
CA ARG A 33 -17.03 5.57 0.12
C ARG A 33 -18.22 6.35 0.66
N GLN A 34 -19.12 5.71 1.40
CA GLN A 34 -20.22 6.36 2.11
C GLN A 34 -19.73 7.48 3.02
N VAL A 35 -18.63 7.26 3.77
CA VAL A 35 -18.02 8.30 4.60
C VAL A 35 -17.43 9.43 3.74
N ALA A 36 -16.72 9.10 2.66
CA ALA A 36 -16.13 10.08 1.75
C ALA A 36 -17.18 10.99 1.08
N CYS A 37 -18.34 10.43 0.72
CA CYS A 37 -19.46 11.17 0.14
C CYS A 37 -20.37 11.83 1.19
N GLN A 38 -20.12 11.61 2.49
CA GLN A 38 -20.99 12.04 3.59
C GLN A 38 -22.43 11.47 3.53
N ILE A 39 -22.58 10.27 2.98
CA ILE A 39 -23.87 9.58 2.81
C ILE A 39 -23.97 8.41 3.79
N ARG A 40 -24.78 8.56 4.83
CA ARG A 40 -25.00 7.50 5.84
C ARG A 40 -25.95 6.41 5.36
N ASP A 41 -26.94 6.77 4.55
CA ASP A 41 -27.95 5.83 4.06
C ASP A 41 -27.45 5.09 2.81
N ARG A 42 -27.37 3.77 2.92
CA ARG A 42 -26.88 2.91 1.84
C ARG A 42 -27.80 2.90 0.62
N ALA A 43 -29.11 3.10 0.77
CA ALA A 43 -30.04 3.20 -0.34
C ALA A 43 -29.81 4.50 -1.15
N PHE A 44 -29.47 5.60 -0.48
CA PHE A 44 -29.06 6.83 -1.18
C PHE A 44 -27.72 6.66 -1.87
N TYR A 45 -26.78 5.95 -1.25
CA TYR A 45 -25.50 5.65 -1.89
C TYR A 45 -25.67 4.78 -3.15
N LEU A 46 -26.56 3.77 -3.12
CA LEU A 46 -26.90 2.98 -4.31
C LEU A 46 -27.44 3.86 -5.45
N LYS A 47 -28.34 4.80 -5.16
CA LYS A 47 -28.85 5.76 -6.16
C LYS A 47 -27.72 6.61 -6.75
N LEU A 48 -26.76 7.06 -5.92
CA LEU A 48 -25.60 7.82 -6.39
C LEU A 48 -24.75 6.99 -7.36
N LEU A 49 -24.50 5.71 -7.06
CA LEU A 49 -23.73 4.82 -7.94
C LEU A 49 -24.36 4.66 -9.33
N GLN A 50 -25.69 4.70 -9.42
CA GLN A 50 -26.41 4.58 -10.69
C GLN A 50 -26.32 5.84 -11.57
N ILE A 51 -26.14 7.01 -10.97
CA ILE A 51 -26.15 8.30 -11.68
C ILE A 51 -24.77 8.95 -11.82
N SER A 52 -23.78 8.54 -11.02
CA SER A 52 -22.42 9.08 -11.04
C SER A 52 -21.39 8.02 -11.47
N PRO A 53 -20.97 8.04 -12.74
CA PRO A 53 -19.87 7.19 -13.21
C PRO A 53 -18.56 7.45 -12.46
N GLN A 54 -18.33 8.68 -11.98
CA GLN A 54 -17.14 9.00 -11.18
C GLN A 54 -17.15 8.28 -9.84
N GLU A 55 -18.29 8.26 -9.14
CA GLU A 55 -18.40 7.54 -7.87
C GLU A 55 -18.33 6.03 -8.06
N LEU A 56 -18.96 5.50 -9.10
CA LEU A 56 -18.84 4.09 -9.44
C LEU A 56 -17.39 3.68 -9.70
N ASN A 57 -16.63 4.48 -10.44
CA ASN A 57 -15.19 4.22 -10.64
C ASN A 57 -14.40 4.32 -9.31
N SER A 58 -14.78 5.23 -8.42
CA SER A 58 -14.15 5.36 -7.10
C SER A 58 -14.44 4.18 -6.18
N LEU A 59 -15.65 3.60 -6.25
CA LEU A 59 -15.99 2.37 -5.54
C LEU A 59 -15.25 1.17 -6.12
N VAL A 60 -15.20 1.05 -7.45
CA VAL A 60 -14.40 0.05 -8.15
C VAL A 60 -12.95 0.12 -7.70
N GLU A 61 -12.35 1.31 -7.64
CA GLU A 61 -10.99 1.49 -7.15
C GLU A 61 -10.88 1.08 -5.67
N ALA A 62 -11.83 1.41 -4.81
CA ALA A 62 -11.81 1.01 -3.40
C ALA A 62 -11.97 -0.52 -3.20
N VAL A 63 -12.55 -1.23 -4.16
CA VAL A 63 -12.70 -2.69 -4.13
C VAL A 63 -11.48 -3.39 -4.71
N VAL A 64 -10.91 -2.84 -5.79
CA VAL A 64 -9.80 -3.44 -6.54
C VAL A 64 -8.43 -3.01 -6.00
N VAL A 65 -8.35 -1.88 -5.30
CA VAL A 65 -7.13 -1.46 -4.58
C VAL A 65 -7.21 -2.05 -3.17
N PRO A 66 -6.56 -3.20 -2.93
CA PRO A 66 -6.50 -3.81 -1.62
C PRO A 66 -5.97 -2.81 -0.61
N GLU A 67 -6.58 -2.80 0.58
CA GLU A 67 -5.98 -2.10 1.70
C GLU A 67 -4.55 -2.60 1.86
N THR A 68 -3.62 -1.76 2.30
CA THR A 68 -2.32 -2.16 2.80
C THR A 68 -2.11 -1.48 4.15
N TRP A 69 -1.27 -2.06 5.00
CA TRP A 69 -0.96 -1.49 6.32
C TRP A 69 0.50 -1.80 6.65
N PHE A 70 1.09 -0.98 7.52
CA PHE A 70 2.48 -1.13 7.91
C PHE A 70 2.71 -2.46 8.61
N PHE A 71 3.82 -3.12 8.28
CA PHE A 71 4.24 -4.39 8.87
C PHE A 71 3.14 -5.46 8.83
N ARG A 72 2.50 -5.62 7.67
CA ARG A 72 1.34 -6.51 7.49
C ARG A 72 1.58 -7.92 8.00
N ASP A 73 2.63 -8.54 7.50
CA ASP A 73 3.15 -9.81 7.98
C ASP A 73 4.48 -9.53 8.68
N LYS A 74 4.69 -10.05 9.89
CA LYS A 74 5.90 -9.71 10.67
C LYS A 74 7.11 -10.52 10.20
N GLU A 75 6.86 -11.70 9.66
CA GLU A 75 7.83 -12.72 9.27
C GLU A 75 8.80 -12.23 8.19
N PRO A 76 8.36 -11.55 7.10
CA PRO A 76 9.27 -10.97 6.11
C PRO A 76 10.27 -9.98 6.73
N PHE A 77 9.83 -9.14 7.66
CA PHE A 77 10.71 -8.15 8.32
C PHE A 77 11.65 -8.81 9.34
N VAL A 78 11.23 -9.88 10.00
CA VAL A 78 12.11 -10.71 10.83
C VAL A 78 13.21 -11.34 9.97
N TYR A 79 12.83 -11.94 8.84
CA TYR A 79 13.77 -12.53 7.89
C TYR A 79 14.75 -11.48 7.35
N LEU A 80 14.25 -10.31 6.94
CA LEU A 80 15.06 -9.20 6.46
C LEU A 80 16.13 -8.81 7.50
N ARG A 81 15.77 -8.66 8.77
CA ARG A 81 16.74 -8.34 9.83
C ARG A 81 17.84 -9.40 9.97
N ASN A 82 17.49 -10.68 9.88
CA ASN A 82 18.45 -11.77 9.97
C ASN A 82 19.38 -11.78 8.75
N TYR A 83 18.81 -11.64 7.54
CA TYR A 83 19.58 -11.55 6.28
C TYR A 83 20.63 -10.42 6.33
N LEU A 84 20.30 -9.28 6.92
CA LEU A 84 21.23 -8.14 7.05
C LEU A 84 22.47 -8.46 7.89
N GLN A 85 22.38 -9.35 8.87
CA GLN A 85 23.52 -9.73 9.70
C GLN A 85 24.59 -10.46 8.85
N GLU A 86 24.15 -11.34 7.96
CA GLU A 86 25.03 -12.06 7.03
C GLU A 86 25.52 -11.14 5.90
N TRP A 87 24.61 -10.37 5.30
CA TRP A 87 24.93 -9.50 4.16
C TRP A 87 26.01 -8.46 4.50
N ARG A 88 25.93 -7.82 5.67
CA ARG A 88 26.92 -6.83 6.14
C ARG A 88 28.32 -7.39 6.33
N SER A 89 28.42 -8.68 6.64
CA SER A 89 29.70 -9.34 6.85
C SER A 89 30.42 -9.62 5.53
N ASN A 90 29.69 -9.63 4.41
CA ASN A 90 30.16 -10.10 3.11
C ASN A 90 30.40 -8.98 2.08
N THR A 91 29.84 -7.77 2.27
CA THR A 91 30.03 -6.66 1.32
C THR A 91 29.82 -5.28 1.96
N SER A 92 30.38 -4.26 1.32
CA SER A 92 30.11 -2.83 1.60
C SER A 92 29.25 -2.17 0.50
N ASP A 93 28.66 -2.96 -0.40
CA ASP A 93 27.82 -2.46 -1.48
C ASP A 93 26.52 -1.84 -0.97
N VAL A 94 25.82 -1.09 -1.83
CA VAL A 94 24.48 -0.58 -1.53
C VAL A 94 23.46 -1.71 -1.69
N LEU A 95 22.68 -1.99 -0.65
CA LEU A 95 21.59 -2.96 -0.70
C LEU A 95 20.42 -2.42 -1.55
N ARG A 96 20.18 -3.01 -2.71
CA ARG A 96 19.09 -2.63 -3.63
C ARG A 96 17.90 -3.55 -3.45
N ILE A 97 16.75 -2.94 -3.23
CA ILE A 97 15.49 -3.62 -2.94
C ILE A 97 14.43 -3.12 -3.92
N LEU A 98 13.62 -4.04 -4.44
CA LEU A 98 12.44 -3.73 -5.24
C LEU A 98 11.20 -4.12 -4.45
N SER A 99 10.26 -3.21 -4.24
CA SER A 99 8.92 -3.49 -3.68
C SER A 99 7.88 -3.29 -4.78
N ILE A 100 7.15 -4.35 -5.12
CA ILE A 100 6.26 -4.36 -6.27
C ILE A 100 5.15 -5.42 -6.21
N PRO A 101 3.87 -5.07 -6.44
CA PRO A 101 3.32 -3.72 -6.45
C PRO A 101 3.37 -3.05 -5.06
N CYS A 102 3.66 -1.75 -5.00
CA CYS A 102 3.84 -1.05 -3.71
C CYS A 102 2.59 -0.32 -3.16
N SER A 103 1.51 -0.24 -3.94
CA SER A 103 0.25 0.42 -3.59
C SER A 103 0.47 1.81 -2.95
N THR A 104 -0.09 2.05 -1.77
CA THR A 104 -0.01 3.32 -1.05
C THR A 104 1.26 3.49 -0.20
N GLY A 105 2.26 2.61 -0.37
CA GLY A 105 3.62 2.80 0.15
C GLY A 105 3.93 2.20 1.52
N GLU A 106 2.96 1.58 2.19
CA GLU A 106 3.16 1.00 3.53
C GLU A 106 4.28 -0.07 3.56
N GLU A 107 4.35 -0.96 2.57
CA GLU A 107 5.38 -2.01 2.47
C GLU A 107 6.79 -1.43 2.28
N PRO A 108 7.10 -0.62 1.24
CA PRO A 108 8.46 -0.11 1.05
C PRO A 108 8.93 0.77 2.20
N TYR A 109 8.01 1.50 2.86
CA TYR A 109 8.34 2.21 4.09
C TYR A 109 8.61 1.28 5.27
N SER A 110 7.85 0.19 5.44
CA SER A 110 8.13 -0.83 6.46
C SER A 110 9.50 -1.47 6.25
N ILE A 111 9.89 -1.71 4.99
CA ILE A 111 11.23 -2.18 4.63
C ILE A 111 12.28 -1.13 5.03
N ALA A 112 12.12 0.13 4.62
CA ALA A 112 13.05 1.21 4.96
C ALA A 112 13.24 1.36 6.48
N MET A 113 12.14 1.36 7.25
CA MET A 113 12.15 1.41 8.70
C MET A 113 12.91 0.21 9.30
N THR A 114 12.71 -0.99 8.76
CA THR A 114 13.40 -2.20 9.21
C THR A 114 14.92 -2.11 9.01
N LEU A 115 15.36 -1.57 7.87
CA LEU A 115 16.78 -1.37 7.56
C LEU A 115 17.42 -0.33 8.49
N LEU A 116 16.72 0.79 8.70
CA LEU A 116 17.16 1.86 9.61
C LEU A 116 17.22 1.36 11.06
N ASP A 117 16.23 0.60 11.51
CA ASP A 117 16.20 0.00 12.85
C ASP A 117 17.28 -1.07 13.04
N ALA A 118 17.68 -1.76 11.96
CA ALA A 118 18.85 -2.62 11.95
C ALA A 118 20.17 -1.84 11.94
N GLY A 119 20.12 -0.50 11.88
CA GLY A 119 21.26 0.40 11.96
C GLY A 119 21.93 0.69 10.63
N LEU A 120 21.28 0.46 9.48
CA LEU A 120 21.81 0.91 8.19
C LEU A 120 21.61 2.43 8.08
N SER A 121 22.59 3.12 7.53
CA SER A 121 22.40 4.50 7.07
C SER A 121 21.67 4.52 5.73
N THR A 122 21.04 5.66 5.41
CA THR A 122 20.30 5.86 4.14
C THR A 122 21.17 5.73 2.89
N HIS A 123 22.50 5.79 3.01
CA HIS A 123 23.44 5.58 1.91
C HIS A 123 23.76 4.11 1.66
N GLN A 124 23.42 3.22 2.58
CA GLN A 124 23.72 1.79 2.50
C GLN A 124 22.61 0.98 1.81
N PHE A 125 21.48 1.60 1.48
CA PHE A 125 20.40 0.92 0.79
C PHE A 125 19.64 1.84 -0.16
N HIS A 126 18.93 1.23 -1.10
CA HIS A 126 18.07 1.91 -2.06
C HIS A 126 16.83 1.06 -2.31
N ILE A 127 15.64 1.64 -2.16
CA ILE A 127 14.37 0.96 -2.38
C ILE A 127 13.70 1.59 -3.59
N ASP A 128 13.55 0.82 -4.67
CA ASP A 128 12.65 1.15 -5.76
C ASP A 128 11.27 0.55 -5.43
N ALA A 129 10.25 1.40 -5.33
CA ALA A 129 8.88 1.02 -5.04
C ALA A 129 8.02 1.29 -6.26
N VAL A 130 7.42 0.24 -6.83
CA VAL A 130 6.77 0.35 -8.14
C VAL A 130 5.30 0.01 -8.06
N ASP A 131 4.47 0.82 -8.71
CA ASP A 131 3.06 0.51 -8.90
C ASP A 131 2.56 1.06 -10.25
N ILE A 132 1.48 0.46 -10.77
CA ILE A 132 0.81 0.94 -11.99
C ILE A 132 -0.15 2.11 -11.68
N SER A 133 -0.70 2.14 -10.46
CA SER A 133 -1.68 3.14 -10.01
C SER A 133 -1.00 4.46 -9.64
N GLN A 134 -1.20 5.47 -10.48
CA GLN A 134 -0.73 6.83 -10.19
C GLN A 134 -1.36 7.42 -8.92
N VAL A 135 -2.60 7.04 -8.61
CA VAL A 135 -3.31 7.49 -7.40
C VAL A 135 -2.68 6.89 -6.15
N ALA A 136 -2.34 5.60 -6.19
CA ALA A 136 -1.68 4.92 -5.07
C ALA A 136 -0.28 5.52 -4.83
N LEU A 137 0.50 5.72 -5.89
CA LEU A 137 1.81 6.37 -5.80
C LEU A 137 1.75 7.81 -5.30
N ALA A 138 0.71 8.57 -5.65
CA ALA A 138 0.52 9.93 -5.13
C ALA A 138 0.31 9.91 -3.61
N LYS A 139 -0.51 8.97 -3.10
CA LYS A 139 -0.69 8.77 -1.65
C LYS A 139 0.61 8.32 -0.98
N ALA A 140 1.34 7.39 -1.60
CA ALA A 140 2.62 6.90 -1.09
C ALA A 140 3.65 8.03 -0.94
N LYS A 141 3.73 8.91 -1.95
CA LYS A 141 4.61 10.10 -1.92
C LYS A 141 4.17 11.14 -0.90
N GLN A 142 2.87 11.31 -0.67
CA GLN A 142 2.37 12.18 0.40
C GLN A 142 2.77 11.65 1.79
N ALA A 143 2.82 10.32 1.95
CA ALA A 143 3.31 9.64 3.14
C ALA A 143 2.54 10.00 4.43
N VAL A 144 1.25 10.32 4.31
CA VAL A 144 0.33 10.61 5.41
C VAL A 144 -0.69 9.49 5.55
N TYR A 145 -0.75 8.88 6.73
CA TYR A 145 -1.54 7.69 6.99
C TYR A 145 -2.46 7.87 8.20
N GLY A 146 -3.65 7.28 8.11
CA GLY A 146 -4.61 7.24 9.20
C GLY A 146 -4.38 6.05 10.15
N ASN A 147 -5.12 6.02 11.25
CA ASN A 147 -5.04 4.93 12.26
C ASN A 147 -5.21 3.52 11.66
N HIS A 148 -5.97 3.39 10.57
CA HIS A 148 -6.23 2.11 9.93
C HIS A 148 -5.00 1.46 9.28
N SER A 149 -3.92 2.22 9.03
CA SER A 149 -2.65 1.71 8.48
C SER A 149 -1.74 1.11 9.56
N PHE A 150 -2.11 1.15 10.83
CA PHE A 150 -1.25 0.72 11.97
C PHE A 150 -1.74 -0.55 12.68
N ARG A 151 -2.43 -1.44 11.97
CA ARG A 151 -2.99 -2.67 12.57
C ARG A 151 -1.86 -3.59 13.02
N GLY A 152 -1.80 -3.89 14.31
CA GLY A 152 -0.78 -4.79 14.88
C GLY A 152 0.62 -4.19 14.96
N VAL A 153 0.75 -2.88 14.70
CA VAL A 153 1.99 -2.10 14.82
C VAL A 153 2.15 -1.62 16.25
N GLU A 154 3.34 -1.79 16.82
CA GLU A 154 3.64 -1.33 18.18
C GLU A 154 3.77 0.20 18.25
N GLU A 155 3.19 0.81 19.28
CA GLU A 155 3.22 2.28 19.50
C GLU A 155 4.64 2.87 19.46
N ARG A 156 5.63 2.13 19.99
CA ARG A 156 7.05 2.55 19.98
C ARG A 156 7.60 2.71 18.56
N MET A 157 7.17 1.86 17.63
CA MET A 157 7.57 1.91 16.23
C MET A 157 6.91 3.11 15.53
N ILE A 158 5.63 3.36 15.84
CA ILE A 158 4.91 4.54 15.32
C ILE A 158 5.63 5.83 15.76
N GLN A 159 5.93 5.96 17.05
CA GLN A 159 6.61 7.15 17.59
C GLN A 159 8.01 7.37 17.00
N ARG A 160 8.72 6.28 16.69
CA ARG A 160 10.07 6.31 16.12
C ARG A 160 10.07 6.79 14.67
N HIS A 161 9.18 6.26 13.84
CA HIS A 161 9.24 6.44 12.38
C HIS A 161 8.23 7.43 11.82
N PHE A 162 7.28 7.88 12.64
CA PHE A 162 6.22 8.79 12.25
C PHE A 162 6.19 10.05 13.11
N GLN A 163 5.64 11.11 12.54
CA GLN A 163 5.26 12.33 13.22
C GLN A 163 3.74 12.45 13.21
N LYS A 164 3.14 12.62 14.39
CA LYS A 164 1.70 12.89 14.47
C LYS A 164 1.41 14.30 13.97
N ILE A 165 0.48 14.41 13.03
CA ILE A 165 -0.02 15.66 12.45
C ILE A 165 -1.55 15.72 12.61
N LYS A 166 -2.17 16.82 12.18
CA LYS A 166 -3.63 17.01 12.33
C LYS A 166 -4.42 15.96 11.53
N GLU A 167 -3.91 15.59 10.36
CA GLU A 167 -4.53 14.68 9.39
C GLU A 167 -4.23 13.20 9.66
N GLY A 168 -3.36 12.87 10.62
CA GLY A 168 -2.94 11.50 10.93
C GLY A 168 -1.48 11.41 11.34
N TYR A 169 -0.74 10.53 10.66
CA TYR A 169 0.68 10.28 10.90
C TYR A 169 1.46 10.44 9.61
N GLU A 170 2.42 11.36 9.59
CA GLU A 170 3.36 11.54 8.50
C GLU A 170 4.60 10.67 8.72
N VAL A 171 5.06 9.95 7.70
CA VAL A 171 6.33 9.23 7.74
C VAL A 171 7.47 10.24 7.83
N ARG A 172 8.40 10.04 8.77
CA ARG A 172 9.55 10.94 8.95
C ARG A 172 10.41 11.01 7.69
N SER A 173 10.98 12.18 7.43
CA SER A 173 11.77 12.47 6.22
C SER A 173 12.88 11.44 5.94
N ILE A 174 13.62 11.00 6.97
CA ILE A 174 14.69 10.01 6.81
C ILE A 174 14.22 8.69 6.20
N VAL A 175 13.01 8.24 6.55
CA VAL A 175 12.38 7.05 5.98
C VAL A 175 11.86 7.37 4.58
N ARG A 176 11.16 8.50 4.43
CA ARG A 176 10.54 8.93 3.17
C ARG A 176 11.56 9.08 2.03
N GLU A 177 12.70 9.70 2.32
CA GLU A 177 13.77 9.97 1.36
C GLU A 177 14.55 8.70 0.96
N SER A 178 14.35 7.59 1.68
CA SER A 178 15.00 6.31 1.39
C SER A 178 14.22 5.45 0.39
N VAL A 179 13.03 5.88 -0.02
CA VAL A 179 12.14 5.15 -0.94
C VAL A 179 11.93 5.94 -2.23
N HIS A 180 12.16 5.30 -3.36
CA HIS A 180 12.01 5.88 -4.69
C HIS A 180 10.79 5.28 -5.42
N PHE A 181 9.73 6.08 -5.54
CA PHE A 181 8.47 5.65 -6.15
C PHE A 181 8.47 5.83 -7.67
N ILE A 182 8.30 4.72 -8.38
CA ILE A 182 8.29 4.63 -9.83
C ILE A 182 6.90 4.19 -10.30
N ARG A 183 6.37 4.84 -11.33
CA ARG A 183 5.21 4.32 -12.06
C ARG A 183 5.70 3.32 -13.11
N GLY A 184 5.16 2.11 -13.10
CA GLY A 184 5.51 1.12 -14.11
C GLY A 184 4.60 -0.09 -14.10
N ASN A 185 4.60 -0.80 -15.21
CA ASN A 185 3.85 -2.02 -15.40
C ASN A 185 4.82 -3.20 -15.57
N VAL A 186 4.74 -4.19 -14.68
CA VAL A 186 5.61 -5.39 -14.67
C VAL A 186 5.52 -6.18 -15.98
N LEU A 187 4.40 -6.08 -16.68
CA LEU A 187 4.15 -6.79 -17.93
C LEU A 187 4.80 -6.11 -19.14
N GLU A 188 5.40 -4.92 -18.97
CA GLU A 188 6.09 -4.25 -20.08
C GLU A 188 7.47 -4.87 -20.33
N PRO A 189 7.84 -5.19 -21.58
CA PRO A 189 9.10 -5.91 -21.90
C PRO A 189 10.39 -5.20 -21.46
N GLN A 190 10.35 -3.89 -21.22
CA GLN A 190 11.49 -3.08 -20.78
C GLN A 190 11.43 -2.74 -19.28
N PHE A 191 10.51 -3.35 -18.53
CA PHE A 191 10.30 -3.06 -17.12
C PHE A 191 11.58 -3.36 -16.29
N LEU A 192 12.23 -2.30 -15.82
CA LEU A 192 13.47 -2.31 -15.01
C LEU A 192 14.68 -3.02 -15.64
N VAL A 193 14.69 -3.20 -16.97
CA VAL A 193 15.84 -3.75 -17.70
C VAL A 193 17.04 -2.83 -17.46
N GLN A 194 17.96 -3.24 -16.58
CA GLN A 194 19.30 -2.70 -16.25
C GLN A 194 19.62 -2.62 -14.74
N LYS A 195 18.67 -2.85 -13.83
CA LYS A 195 18.94 -2.82 -12.37
C LYS A 195 19.07 -4.23 -11.78
N LYS A 196 20.11 -4.45 -10.95
CA LYS A 196 20.23 -5.65 -10.10
C LYS A 196 19.67 -5.35 -8.71
N TYR A 197 18.77 -6.17 -8.23
CA TYR A 197 18.22 -6.12 -6.87
C TYR A 197 18.68 -7.33 -6.08
N GLN A 198 19.04 -7.15 -4.82
CA GLN A 198 19.35 -8.25 -3.90
C GLN A 198 18.07 -8.82 -3.28
N ILE A 199 17.03 -8.00 -3.13
CA ILE A 199 15.74 -8.39 -2.56
C ILE A 199 14.63 -7.87 -3.47
N ILE A 200 13.64 -8.71 -3.74
CA ILE A 200 12.40 -8.34 -4.40
C ILE A 200 11.26 -8.74 -3.46
N SER A 201 10.51 -7.76 -2.97
CA SER A 201 9.27 -7.97 -2.22
C SER A 201 8.10 -7.96 -3.20
N VAL A 202 7.34 -9.06 -3.19
CA VAL A 202 6.13 -9.22 -3.97
C VAL A 202 5.05 -9.71 -3.00
N GLU A 203 4.42 -8.81 -2.28
CA GLU A 203 3.20 -9.14 -1.53
C GLU A 203 2.05 -9.22 -2.54
N ILE A 204 1.57 -10.45 -2.79
CA ILE A 204 0.33 -10.67 -3.53
C ILE A 204 -0.81 -10.30 -2.58
N PHE A 205 -1.58 -9.30 -2.97
CA PHE A 205 -2.75 -8.83 -2.25
C PHE A 205 -3.89 -9.84 -2.17
#